data_AF-A0A7V0MH21-F1
#
_entry.id   AF-A0A7V0MH21-F1
#
_cell.length_a   1.000
_cell.length_b   1.000
_cell.length_c   1.000
_cell.angle_alpha   90.00
_cell.angle_beta   90.00
_cell.angle_gamma   90.00
#
_symmetry.space_group_name_H-M   'P 1'
#
loop_
_entity.id
_entity.type
_entity.pdbx_description
1 polymer ?
#
loop_
_entity_poly.entity_id
_entity_poly.type
_entity_poly.pdbx_seq_one_letter_code
_entity_poly.pdbx_strand_id
1 'polypeptide(L)'
;MKRAIIIILTAFFLCLALNAQARPPKPGPNFVWVGPHTTPNGHFVPGHWKYIGPRVKGKVWIPGHRAADGTWIEGHWKTVPPAKRANAVWVKGHFGPRGRWIPGHWRYY
;
A
#
# COMPACT_ATOMS: atom_id res chain seq x y z
N MET A 1 -14.37 -45.21 -13.14
CA MET A 1 -14.91 -44.19 -12.21
C MET A 1 -13.88 -43.59 -11.23
N LYS A 2 -12.73 -44.23 -10.96
CA LYS A 2 -11.73 -43.70 -9.99
C LYS A 2 -10.73 -42.66 -10.56
N ARG A 3 -10.56 -42.62 -11.90
CA ARG A 3 -9.59 -41.71 -12.57
C ARG A 3 -10.09 -40.27 -12.75
N ALA A 4 -11.41 -40.06 -12.81
CA ALA A 4 -12.01 -38.73 -12.99
C ALA A 4 -11.96 -37.86 -11.71
N ILE A 5 -12.04 -38.49 -10.52
CA ILE A 5 -12.03 -37.79 -9.22
C ILE A 5 -10.63 -37.23 -8.89
N ILE A 6 -9.56 -37.92 -9.31
CA ILE A 6 -8.17 -37.51 -9.05
C ILE A 6 -7.80 -36.27 -9.89
N ILE A 7 -8.33 -36.14 -11.11
CA ILE A 7 -8.04 -35.02 -12.01
C ILE A 7 -8.73 -33.72 -11.54
N ILE A 8 -9.90 -33.84 -10.90
CA ILE A 8 -10.63 -32.68 -10.37
C ILE A 8 -9.96 -32.11 -9.11
N LEU A 9 -9.38 -32.97 -8.26
CA LEU A 9 -8.66 -32.57 -7.05
C LEU A 9 -7.30 -31.90 -7.35
N THR A 10 -6.60 -32.32 -8.39
CA THR A 10 -5.33 -31.68 -8.81
C THR A 10 -5.55 -30.36 -9.55
N ALA A 11 -6.65 -30.21 -10.29
CA ALA A 11 -7.03 -28.94 -10.92
C ALA A 11 -7.45 -27.87 -9.90
N PHE A 12 -8.08 -28.28 -8.79
CA PHE A 12 -8.49 -27.36 -7.72
C PHE A 12 -7.30 -26.79 -6.93
N PHE A 13 -6.20 -27.55 -6.81
CA PHE A 13 -4.97 -27.10 -6.17
C PHE A 13 -4.13 -26.17 -7.07
N LEU A 14 -4.29 -26.24 -8.39
CA LEU A 14 -3.56 -25.39 -9.34
C LEU A 14 -4.14 -23.96 -9.41
N CYS A 15 -5.40 -23.75 -9.07
CA CYS A 15 -6.02 -22.42 -9.06
C CYS A 15 -5.69 -21.57 -7.82
N LEU A 16 -5.24 -22.19 -6.72
CA LEU A 16 -4.88 -21.46 -5.49
C LEU A 16 -3.49 -20.77 -5.57
N ALA A 17 -2.66 -21.14 -6.55
CA ALA A 17 -1.30 -20.60 -6.69
C ALA A 17 -1.21 -19.30 -7.51
N LEU A 18 -2.30 -18.85 -8.14
CA LEU A 18 -2.29 -17.72 -9.09
C LEU A 18 -2.59 -16.35 -8.47
N ASN A 19 -2.73 -16.25 -7.15
CA ASN A 19 -2.93 -14.97 -6.46
C ASN A 19 -1.66 -14.43 -5.78
N ALA A 20 -0.49 -14.86 -6.22
CA ALA A 20 0.72 -14.09 -5.98
C ALA A 20 0.68 -12.86 -6.89
N GLN A 21 -0.01 -11.80 -6.47
CA GLN A 21 0.04 -10.50 -7.15
C GLN A 21 1.52 -10.14 -7.34
N ALA A 22 2.01 -10.27 -8.59
CA ALA A 22 3.40 -10.03 -8.91
C ALA A 22 3.75 -8.61 -8.45
N ARG A 23 4.88 -8.47 -7.75
CA ARG A 23 5.33 -7.17 -7.22
C ARG A 23 5.39 -6.17 -8.38
N PRO A 24 4.66 -5.04 -8.32
CA PRO A 24 4.73 -4.02 -9.36
C PRO A 24 6.16 -3.47 -9.48
N PRO A 25 6.55 -2.89 -10.64
CA PRO A 25 7.88 -2.34 -10.85
C PRO A 25 8.30 -1.38 -9.73
N LYS A 26 9.59 -1.40 -9.38
CA LYS A 26 10.14 -0.50 -8.37
C LYS A 26 10.02 0.96 -8.85
N PRO A 27 9.33 1.86 -8.12
CA PRO A 27 9.11 3.23 -8.59
C PRO A 27 10.39 4.07 -8.73
N GLY A 28 11.48 3.69 -8.06
CA GLY A 28 12.75 4.40 -8.13
C GLY A 28 13.73 4.03 -7.02
N PRO A 29 14.81 4.81 -6.83
CA PRO A 29 15.70 4.65 -5.68
C PRO A 29 14.97 4.97 -4.37
N ASN A 30 15.40 4.35 -3.28
CA ASN A 30 14.83 4.53 -1.93
C ASN A 30 13.39 4.02 -1.73
N PHE A 31 13.00 3.00 -2.50
CA PHE A 31 11.77 2.25 -2.27
C PHE A 31 12.07 0.87 -1.69
N VAL A 32 11.37 0.52 -0.62
CA VAL A 32 11.35 -0.83 -0.06
C VAL A 32 9.97 -1.43 -0.26
N TRP A 33 9.93 -2.73 -0.55
CA TRP A 33 8.67 -3.45 -0.63
C TRP A 33 8.25 -3.85 0.77
N VAL A 34 7.01 -3.52 1.10
CA VAL A 34 6.33 -4.03 2.28
C VAL A 34 5.46 -5.17 1.79
N GLY A 35 5.73 -6.38 2.30
CA GLY A 35 4.92 -7.55 1.96
C GLY A 35 3.45 -7.39 2.36
N PRO A 36 2.55 -8.18 1.74
CA PRO A 36 1.16 -8.25 2.21
C PRO A 36 1.12 -8.61 3.69
N HIS A 37 0.30 -7.93 4.47
CA HIS A 37 0.16 -8.18 5.90
C HIS A 37 -1.23 -7.80 6.39
N THR A 38 -1.62 -8.37 7.53
CA THR A 38 -2.85 -8.02 8.21
C THR A 38 -2.51 -7.08 9.36
N THR A 39 -3.19 -5.94 9.41
CA THR A 39 -3.07 -5.01 10.55
C THR A 39 -3.56 -5.68 11.85
N PRO A 40 -3.16 -5.20 13.05
CA PRO A 40 -3.68 -5.74 14.31
C PRO A 40 -5.21 -5.75 14.43
N ASN A 41 -5.90 -4.89 13.68
CA ASN A 41 -7.36 -4.80 13.65
C ASN A 41 -8.01 -5.72 12.58
N GLY A 42 -7.26 -6.62 11.96
CA GLY A 42 -7.78 -7.62 11.01
C GLY A 42 -7.86 -7.15 9.55
N HIS A 43 -7.50 -5.90 9.22
CA HIS A 43 -7.53 -5.44 7.82
C HIS A 43 -6.36 -5.99 7.01
N PHE A 44 -6.66 -6.66 5.90
CA PHE A 44 -5.67 -7.08 4.92
C PHE A 44 -5.17 -5.90 4.09
N VAL A 45 -3.85 -5.71 4.12
CA VAL A 45 -3.10 -4.74 3.33
C VAL A 45 -2.31 -5.51 2.26
N PRO A 46 -2.62 -5.35 0.97
CA PRO A 46 -1.80 -5.83 -0.11
C PRO A 46 -0.35 -5.34 -0.01
N GLY A 47 0.57 -6.07 -0.65
CA GLY A 47 1.96 -5.65 -0.71
C GLY A 47 2.09 -4.30 -1.42
N HIS A 48 3.00 -3.45 -0.94
CA HIS A 48 3.13 -2.09 -1.45
C HIS A 48 4.54 -1.52 -1.35
N TRP A 49 4.79 -0.52 -2.18
CA TRP A 49 6.02 0.25 -2.14
C TRP A 49 5.98 1.33 -1.07
N LYS A 50 7.01 1.35 -0.22
CA LYS A 50 7.25 2.36 0.81
C LYS A 50 8.49 3.17 0.45
N TYR A 51 8.32 4.49 0.32
CA TYR A 51 9.46 5.40 0.19
C TYR A 51 10.16 5.62 1.54
N ILE A 52 11.47 5.43 1.55
CA ILE A 52 12.38 5.58 2.70
C ILE A 52 13.48 6.63 2.46
N GLY A 53 13.41 7.37 1.35
CA GLY A 53 14.41 8.36 0.98
C GLY A 53 14.23 9.71 1.69
N PRO A 54 15.11 10.68 1.38
CA PRO A 54 15.01 12.04 1.90
C PRO A 54 13.73 12.73 1.41
N ARG A 55 13.32 13.79 2.09
CA ARG A 55 12.14 14.57 1.69
C ARG A 55 12.32 15.14 0.29
N VAL A 56 11.36 14.88 -0.60
CA VAL A 56 11.32 15.50 -1.93
C VAL A 56 10.57 16.82 -1.83
N LYS A 57 11.20 17.92 -2.26
CA LYS A 57 10.57 19.26 -2.21
C LYS A 57 9.28 19.27 -3.02
N GLY A 58 8.18 19.72 -2.40
CA GLY A 58 6.87 19.82 -3.04
C GLY A 58 6.19 18.50 -3.40
N LYS A 59 6.73 17.35 -2.98
CA LYS A 59 6.13 16.03 -3.24
C LYS A 59 6.13 15.14 -2.00
N VAL A 60 5.14 14.27 -1.91
CA VAL A 60 5.07 13.22 -0.90
C VAL A 60 4.73 11.90 -1.56
N TRP A 61 5.35 10.82 -1.11
CA TRP A 61 4.92 9.48 -1.49
C TRP A 61 3.73 9.08 -0.64
N ILE A 62 2.64 8.71 -1.31
CA ILE A 62 1.49 8.06 -0.70
C ILE A 62 1.69 6.55 -0.92
N PRO A 63 1.91 5.74 0.13
CA PRO A 63 1.90 4.29 0.03
C PRO A 63 0.57 3.78 -0.55
N GLY A 64 0.60 2.54 -1.05
CA GLY A 64 -0.63 1.88 -1.46
C GLY A 64 -1.64 1.85 -0.30
N HIS A 65 -2.89 2.17 -0.60
CA HIS A 65 -3.95 2.26 0.41
C HIS A 65 -5.31 1.92 -0.18
N ARG A 66 -6.26 1.55 0.69
CA ARG A 66 -7.66 1.39 0.28
C ARG A 66 -8.37 2.73 0.21
N ALA A 67 -9.09 2.96 -0.88
CA ALA A 67 -10.06 4.02 -1.03
C ALA A 67 -11.34 3.73 -0.22
N ALA A 68 -12.23 4.73 -0.14
CA ALA A 68 -13.47 4.64 0.63
C ALA A 68 -14.45 3.58 0.09
N ASP A 69 -14.38 3.28 -1.21
CA ASP A 69 -15.12 2.23 -1.90
C ASP A 69 -14.50 0.83 -1.72
N GLY A 70 -13.38 0.72 -1.00
CA GLY A 70 -12.66 -0.52 -0.77
C GLY A 70 -11.61 -0.86 -1.83
N THR A 71 -11.53 -0.09 -2.93
CA THR A 71 -10.57 -0.28 -4.02
C THR A 71 -9.14 -0.05 -3.53
N TRP A 72 -8.20 -0.88 -3.97
CA TRP A 72 -6.78 -0.67 -3.70
C TRP A 72 -6.19 0.35 -4.68
N ILE A 73 -5.64 1.44 -4.14
CA ILE A 73 -4.90 2.44 -4.88
C ILE A 73 -3.42 2.15 -4.72
N GLU A 74 -2.73 1.98 -5.84
CA GLU A 74 -1.27 1.85 -5.85
C GLU A 74 -0.57 3.10 -5.32
N GLY A 75 0.61 2.88 -4.73
CA GLY A 75 1.40 3.98 -4.21
C GLY A 75 1.80 4.96 -5.31
N HIS A 76 1.73 6.26 -5.02
CA HIS A 76 2.00 7.30 -6.01
C HIS A 76 2.57 8.56 -5.36
N TRP A 77 3.26 9.36 -6.17
CA TRP A 77 3.68 10.70 -5.78
C TRP A 77 2.51 11.67 -5.84
N LYS A 78 2.33 12.46 -4.80
CA LYS A 78 1.39 13.57 -4.75
C LYS A 78 2.13 14.88 -4.58
N THR A 79 1.77 15.89 -5.39
CA THR A 79 2.25 17.26 -5.22
C THR A 79 1.64 17.85 -3.96
N VAL A 80 2.49 18.45 -3.13
CA VAL A 80 2.11 19.05 -1.86
C VAL A 80 2.33 20.56 -1.96
N PRO A 81 1.30 21.39 -1.70
CA PRO A 81 1.46 22.83 -1.68
C PRO A 81 2.42 23.24 -0.56
N PRO A 82 3.14 24.36 -0.73
CA PRO A 82 4.03 24.87 0.31
C PRO A 82 3.26 25.09 1.63
N ALA A 83 3.98 24.99 2.74
CA ALA A 83 3.43 25.33 4.05
C ALA A 83 2.91 26.76 4.05
N LYS A 84 1.70 26.98 4.60
CA LYS A 84 1.14 28.34 4.74
C LYS A 84 1.83 29.17 5.83
N ARG A 85 2.55 28.52 6.76
CA ARG A 85 3.25 29.17 7.88
C ARG A 85 4.66 28.60 8.01
N ALA A 86 5.62 29.44 8.40
CA ALA A 86 7.03 29.06 8.51
C ALA A 86 7.28 27.94 9.55
N ASN A 87 6.44 27.83 10.58
CA ASN A 87 6.54 26.84 11.65
C ASN A 87 5.79 25.51 11.36
N ALA A 88 5.25 25.32 10.15
CA ALA A 88 4.48 24.13 9.85
C ALA A 88 5.39 22.89 9.67
N VAL A 89 4.98 21.78 10.26
CA VAL A 89 5.67 20.49 10.14
C VAL A 89 4.85 19.56 9.25
N TRP A 90 5.49 18.93 8.26
CA TRP A 90 4.82 17.93 7.45
C TRP A 90 4.71 16.63 8.22
N VAL A 91 3.49 16.19 8.49
CA VAL A 91 3.20 14.87 9.04
C VAL A 91 3.09 13.89 7.90
N LYS A 92 3.94 12.86 7.89
CA LYS A 92 3.86 11.78 6.90
C LYS A 92 2.48 11.10 7.01
N GLY A 93 1.93 10.71 5.86
CA GLY A 93 0.71 9.91 5.86
C GLY A 93 0.93 8.62 6.66
N HIS A 94 -0.07 8.25 7.44
CA HIS A 94 0.01 7.12 8.36
C HIS A 94 -1.36 6.47 8.51
N PHE A 95 -1.38 5.23 8.97
CA PHE A 95 -2.64 4.60 9.34
C PHE A 95 -3.06 5.08 10.73
N GLY A 96 -4.27 5.62 10.81
CA GLY A 96 -4.91 5.98 12.07
C GLY A 96 -5.57 4.77 12.75
N PRO A 97 -6.29 5.02 13.85
CA PRO A 97 -7.12 4.01 14.50
C PRO A 97 -8.06 3.33 13.49
N ARG A 98 -8.28 2.01 13.63
CA ARG A 98 -9.11 1.20 12.72
C ARG A 98 -8.58 1.06 11.28
N GLY A 99 -7.27 1.25 11.07
CA GLY A 99 -6.63 0.98 9.77
C GLY A 99 -6.99 1.97 8.66
N ARG A 100 -7.61 3.11 9.00
CA ARG A 100 -7.90 4.17 8.03
C ARG A 100 -6.60 4.87 7.63
N TRP A 101 -6.34 4.99 6.33
CA TRP A 101 -5.24 5.82 5.84
C TRP A 101 -5.53 7.30 6.10
N ILE A 102 -4.63 7.96 6.82
CA ILE A 102 -4.62 9.41 7.01
C ILE A 102 -3.59 9.98 6.03
N PRO A 103 -4.00 10.76 5.02
CA PRO A 103 -3.08 11.42 4.12
C PRO A 103 -2.10 12.32 4.87
N GLY A 104 -0.88 12.43 4.33
CA GLY A 104 0.09 13.38 4.86
C GLY A 104 -0.48 14.80 4.80
N HIS A 105 -0.21 15.58 5.83
CA HIS A 105 -0.73 16.94 5.97
C HIS A 105 0.27 17.83 6.69
N TRP A 106 0.10 19.15 6.50
CA TRP A 106 0.81 20.14 7.31
C TRP A 106 0.14 20.25 8.68
N ARG A 107 0.90 19.99 9.75
CA ARG A 107 0.51 20.33 11.11
C ARG A 107 1.02 21.72 11.43
N TYR A 108 0.11 22.57 11.88
CA TYR A 108 0.40 23.92 12.34
C TYR A 108 0.39 23.94 13.87
N TYR A 109 1.21 24.81 14.45
CA TYR A 109 1.19 25.20 15.86
C TYR A 109 0.76 26.66 15.95
#